data_AF-A0A842U7N1-F1
#
_entry.id   AF-A0A842U7N1-F1
#
_cell.length_a   1.000
_cell.length_b   1.000
_cell.length_c   1.000
_cell.angle_alpha   90.00
_cell.angle_beta   90.00
_cell.angle_gamma   90.00
#
_symmetry.space_group_name_H-M   'P 1'
#
loop_
_entity.id
_entity.type
_entity.pdbx_description
1 polymer ?
#
loop_
_entity_poly.entity_id
_entity_poly.type
_entity_poly.pdbx_seq_one_letter_code
_entity_poly.pdbx_strand_id
1 'polypeptide(L)'
;MPTNSDFLEDRQVIGKLMRIADALKEFDGKFEKKFNFTKLLQFLQISGSHKDQLLELLLRFQSLFQETLSHHGLESYKKDGFIYLKTKPRAPCPPPYFCLEPEDLDVINDFIYAFKNVRRGKGFHLDGNGSSLVEKLKKLYKGHPYLFYKNGGDLAYPSPLCVELGEKILSYNKTNKGFSHLKIHESVIEVIQDE
;
A
#
# COMPACT_ATOMS: atom_id res chain seq x y z
N MET A 1 12.92 -8.13 40.11
CA MET A 1 12.76 -9.13 39.03
C MET A 1 11.26 -9.30 38.78
N PRO A 2 10.81 -9.30 37.52
CA PRO A 2 9.39 -9.56 37.21
C PRO A 2 8.99 -10.94 37.73
N THR A 3 7.78 -11.02 38.26
CA THR A 3 7.21 -12.25 38.83
C THR A 3 6.51 -13.08 37.74
N ASN A 4 6.27 -14.36 38.00
CA ASN A 4 5.51 -15.21 37.06
C ASN A 4 4.07 -14.71 36.82
N SER A 5 3.47 -13.93 37.72
CA SER A 5 2.15 -13.32 37.46
C SER A 5 2.25 -12.19 36.44
N ASP A 6 3.30 -11.37 36.49
CA ASP A 6 3.49 -10.23 35.58
C ASP A 6 3.52 -10.72 34.11
N PHE A 7 4.24 -11.82 33.85
CA PHE A 7 4.29 -12.41 32.51
C PHE A 7 2.96 -12.98 32.02
N LEU A 8 2.13 -13.48 32.95
CA LEU A 8 0.81 -14.02 32.62
C LEU A 8 -0.16 -12.89 32.26
N GLU A 9 -0.10 -11.79 32.99
CA GLU A 9 -0.90 -10.59 32.75
C GLU A 9 -0.55 -9.94 31.40
N ASP A 10 0.74 -9.78 31.10
CA ASP A 10 1.20 -9.22 29.82
C ASP A 10 0.70 -10.03 28.62
N ARG A 11 0.79 -11.37 28.70
CA ARG A 11 0.28 -12.26 27.64
C ARG A 11 -1.21 -12.10 27.43
N GLN A 12 -1.98 -11.93 28.50
CA GLN A 12 -3.43 -11.74 28.40
C GLN A 12 -3.76 -10.39 27.75
N VAL A 13 -3.06 -9.32 28.13
CA VAL A 13 -3.25 -7.99 27.55
C VAL A 13 -2.93 -8.00 26.06
N ILE A 14 -1.76 -8.53 25.67
CA ILE A 14 -1.35 -8.65 24.27
C ILE A 14 -2.39 -9.49 23.49
N GLY A 15 -2.85 -10.60 24.06
CA GLY A 15 -3.88 -11.44 23.44
C GLY A 15 -5.20 -10.70 23.19
N LYS A 16 -5.63 -9.83 24.11
CA LYS A 16 -6.82 -8.99 23.94
C LYS A 16 -6.61 -7.95 22.83
N LEU A 17 -5.45 -7.30 22.77
CA LEU A 17 -5.12 -6.33 21.72
C LEU A 17 -5.10 -6.97 20.32
N MET A 18 -4.54 -8.17 20.20
CA MET A 18 -4.54 -8.93 18.94
C MET A 18 -5.97 -9.23 18.47
N ARG A 19 -6.86 -9.66 19.38
CA ARG A 19 -8.27 -9.90 19.05
C ARG A 19 -9.02 -8.64 18.61
N ILE A 20 -8.68 -7.49 19.18
CA ILE A 20 -9.22 -6.20 18.73
C ILE A 20 -8.77 -5.92 17.31
N ALA A 21 -7.47 -6.06 17.02
CA ALA A 21 -6.94 -5.86 15.67
C ALA A 21 -7.61 -6.81 14.66
N ASP A 22 -7.83 -8.07 15.01
CA ASP A 22 -8.54 -9.02 14.15
C ASP A 22 -10.01 -8.62 13.93
N ALA A 23 -10.70 -8.14 14.96
CA ALA A 23 -12.07 -7.65 14.82
C ALA A 23 -12.17 -6.42 13.90
N LEU A 24 -11.15 -5.54 13.91
CA LEU A 24 -11.10 -4.38 13.02
C LEU A 24 -10.89 -4.75 11.54
N LYS A 25 -10.34 -5.94 11.23
CA LYS A 25 -10.23 -6.42 9.84
C LYS A 25 -11.59 -6.66 9.19
N GLU A 26 -12.66 -6.79 9.97
CA GLU A 26 -14.03 -6.96 9.44
C GLU A 26 -14.55 -5.76 8.64
N PHE A 27 -13.88 -4.61 8.72
CA PHE A 27 -14.16 -3.43 7.89
C PHE A 27 -13.57 -3.52 6.48
N ASP A 28 -12.67 -4.47 6.22
CA ASP A 28 -12.08 -4.66 4.90
C ASP A 28 -13.17 -4.93 3.85
N GLY A 29 -13.28 -4.03 2.87
CA GLY A 29 -14.31 -4.03 1.84
C GLY A 29 -15.75 -3.78 2.34
N LYS A 30 -15.97 -3.39 3.61
CA LYS A 30 -17.29 -3.28 4.25
C LYS A 30 -17.42 -2.03 5.13
N PHE A 31 -17.17 -0.85 4.56
CA PHE A 31 -17.09 0.41 5.31
C PHE A 31 -18.41 0.88 5.95
N GLU A 32 -19.56 0.48 5.40
CA GLU A 32 -20.89 0.81 5.95
C GLU A 32 -21.27 -0.03 7.19
N LYS A 33 -20.48 -1.07 7.51
CA LYS A 33 -20.79 -1.98 8.62
C LYS A 33 -20.61 -1.24 9.95
N LYS A 34 -21.67 -1.20 10.76
CA LYS A 34 -21.57 -0.69 12.14
C LYS A 34 -20.95 -1.74 13.05
N PHE A 35 -19.77 -1.45 13.60
CA PHE A 35 -19.11 -2.31 14.59
C PHE A 35 -19.49 -1.91 16.01
N ASN A 36 -20.04 -2.84 16.79
CA ASN A 36 -20.36 -2.59 18.19
C ASN A 36 -19.13 -2.82 19.08
N PHE A 37 -18.30 -1.78 19.20
CA PHE A 37 -17.07 -1.85 20.00
C PHE A 37 -17.33 -2.19 21.46
N THR A 38 -18.41 -1.67 22.06
CA THR A 38 -18.80 -1.99 23.44
C THR A 38 -19.02 -3.48 23.67
N LYS A 39 -19.70 -4.17 22.75
CA LYS A 39 -19.90 -5.63 22.83
C LYS A 39 -18.59 -6.40 22.73
N LEU A 40 -17.66 -5.97 21.86
CA LEU A 40 -16.34 -6.57 21.77
C LEU A 40 -15.59 -6.45 23.11
N LEU A 41 -15.58 -5.25 23.70
CA LEU A 41 -14.89 -5.03 24.98
C LEU A 41 -15.50 -5.87 26.12
N GLN A 42 -16.84 -6.04 26.13
CA GLN A 42 -17.51 -6.94 27.06
C GLN A 42 -17.08 -8.40 26.86
N PHE A 43 -17.03 -8.87 25.61
CA PHE A 43 -16.56 -10.22 25.29
C PHE A 43 -15.10 -10.45 25.70
N LEU A 44 -14.25 -9.44 25.55
CA LEU A 44 -12.85 -9.47 25.98
C LEU A 44 -12.66 -9.21 27.48
N GLN A 45 -13.75 -9.06 28.24
CA GLN A 45 -13.74 -8.77 29.67
C GLN A 45 -12.87 -7.55 30.01
N ILE A 46 -13.03 -6.48 29.24
CA ILE A 46 -12.40 -5.18 29.48
C ILE A 46 -13.42 -4.29 30.20
N SER A 47 -13.16 -3.97 31.45
CA SER A 47 -14.07 -3.24 32.35
C SER A 47 -13.73 -1.75 32.49
N GLY A 48 -14.70 -0.98 32.98
CA GLY A 48 -14.48 0.36 33.55
C GLY A 48 -13.83 1.40 32.61
N SER A 49 -12.94 2.21 33.20
CA SER A 49 -12.20 3.33 32.59
C SER A 49 -11.21 2.90 31.49
N HIS A 50 -10.83 1.63 31.42
CA HIS A 50 -9.92 1.13 30.38
C HIS A 50 -10.58 1.12 28.98
N LYS A 51 -11.91 1.14 28.91
CA LYS A 51 -12.62 1.16 27.63
C LYS A 51 -12.32 2.44 26.84
N ASP A 52 -12.43 3.58 27.51
CA ASP A 52 -12.22 4.89 26.88
C ASP A 52 -10.75 5.07 26.52
N GLN A 53 -9.82 4.65 27.39
CA GLN A 53 -8.39 4.67 27.12
C GLN A 53 -8.00 3.81 25.92
N LEU A 54 -8.60 2.62 25.79
CA LEU A 54 -8.32 1.73 24.66
C LEU A 54 -8.90 2.29 23.35
N LEU A 55 -10.09 2.89 23.40
CA LEU A 55 -10.67 3.58 22.25
C LEU A 55 -9.79 4.77 21.83
N GLU A 56 -9.37 5.59 22.80
CA GLU A 56 -8.45 6.70 22.57
C GLU A 56 -7.14 6.22 21.94
N LEU A 57 -6.57 5.12 22.44
CA LEU A 57 -5.36 4.52 21.89
C LEU A 57 -5.54 4.11 20.43
N LEU A 58 -6.64 3.46 20.09
CA LEU A 58 -6.94 3.06 18.71
C LEU A 58 -7.05 4.27 17.77
N LEU A 59 -7.76 5.32 18.21
CA LEU A 59 -7.92 6.55 17.42
C LEU A 59 -6.57 7.30 17.29
N ARG A 60 -5.76 7.33 18.34
CA ARG A 60 -4.39 7.88 18.26
C ARG A 60 -3.52 7.11 17.28
N PHE A 61 -3.60 5.78 17.26
CA PHE A 61 -2.89 4.98 16.25
C PHE A 61 -3.40 5.29 14.85
N GLN A 62 -4.72 5.40 14.66
CA GLN A 62 -5.30 5.78 13.37
C GLN A 62 -4.75 7.13 12.90
N SER A 63 -4.78 8.17 13.74
CA SER A 63 -4.21 9.47 13.42
C SER A 63 -2.71 9.40 13.12
N LEU A 64 -1.93 8.67 13.94
CA LEU A 64 -0.50 8.49 13.71
C LEU A 64 -0.20 7.86 12.33
N PHE A 65 -0.99 6.86 11.93
CA PHE A 65 -0.84 6.21 10.62
C PHE A 65 -1.35 7.06 9.45
N GLN A 66 -2.35 7.91 9.67
CA GLN A 66 -2.88 8.82 8.65
C GLN A 66 -2.00 10.05 8.45
N GLU A 67 -1.37 10.56 9.49
CA GLU A 67 -0.60 11.81 9.46
C GLU A 67 0.90 11.52 9.35
N THR A 68 1.50 11.04 10.43
CA THR A 68 2.97 10.88 10.57
C THR A 68 3.52 9.76 9.69
N LEU A 69 2.79 8.64 9.57
CA LEU A 69 3.22 7.46 8.82
C LEU A 69 2.42 7.25 7.51
N SER A 70 1.78 8.31 7.01
CA SER A 70 0.97 8.29 5.78
C SER A 70 1.63 7.58 4.60
N HIS A 71 2.93 7.81 4.42
CA HIS A 71 3.74 7.24 3.33
C HIS A 71 4.81 6.26 3.81
N HIS A 72 4.78 5.85 5.08
CA HIS A 72 5.82 5.01 5.68
C HIS A 72 5.20 3.84 6.45
N GLY A 73 5.73 2.64 6.25
CA GLY A 73 5.47 1.48 7.10
C GLY A 73 6.46 1.43 8.26
N LEU A 74 6.07 0.81 9.37
CA LEU A 74 6.98 0.43 10.44
C LEU A 74 7.52 -0.97 10.18
N GLU A 75 8.83 -1.14 10.33
CA GLU A 75 9.53 -2.43 10.27
C GLU A 75 10.34 -2.60 11.56
N SER A 76 10.31 -3.79 12.13
CA SER A 76 11.16 -4.12 13.28
C SER A 76 12.48 -4.74 12.81
N TYR A 77 13.57 -4.42 13.48
CA TYR A 77 14.85 -5.08 13.28
C TYR A 77 15.56 -5.29 14.62
N LYS A 78 16.44 -6.29 14.66
CA LYS A 78 17.23 -6.62 15.85
C LYS A 78 18.68 -6.24 15.64
N LYS A 79 19.27 -5.56 16.63
CA LYS A 79 20.70 -5.22 16.63
C LYS A 79 21.21 -5.24 18.07
N ASP A 80 22.33 -5.93 18.30
CA ASP A 80 23.00 -6.03 19.61
C ASP A 80 22.07 -6.47 20.77
N GLY A 81 21.12 -7.38 20.47
CA GLY A 81 20.14 -7.86 21.44
C GLY A 81 18.92 -6.96 21.67
N PHE A 82 18.90 -5.76 21.08
CA PHE A 82 17.78 -4.83 21.15
C PHE A 82 16.84 -4.95 19.95
N ILE A 83 15.55 -4.65 20.16
CA ILE A 83 14.55 -4.52 19.10
C ILE A 83 14.35 -3.02 18.82
N TYR A 84 14.53 -2.64 17.56
CA TYR A 84 14.30 -1.29 17.08
C TYR A 84 13.15 -1.26 16.09
N LEU A 85 12.46 -0.13 16.02
CA LEU A 85 11.52 0.20 14.95
C LEU A 85 12.20 1.18 14.00
N LYS A 86 12.06 0.94 12.70
CA LYS A 86 12.46 1.89 11.65
C LYS A 86 11.28 2.12 10.72
N THR A 87 11.25 3.30 10.11
CA THR A 87 10.34 3.58 9.01
C THR A 87 10.93 3.06 7.72
N LYS A 88 10.07 2.54 6.85
CA LYS A 88 10.38 2.20 5.46
C LYS A 88 9.33 2.87 4.57
N PRO A 89 9.70 3.46 3.43
CA PRO A 89 8.71 3.96 2.49
C PRO A 89 7.69 2.87 2.17
N ARG A 90 6.40 3.17 2.35
CA ARG A 90 5.34 2.32 1.79
C ARG A 90 5.40 2.45 0.27
N ALA A 91 5.14 1.35 -0.44
CA ALA A 91 4.82 1.48 -1.86
C ALA A 91 3.70 2.54 -1.98
N PRO A 92 3.82 3.52 -2.88
CA PRO A 92 2.83 4.59 -2.95
C PRO A 92 1.47 3.96 -3.24
N CYS A 93 0.48 4.23 -2.40
CA CYS A 93 -0.88 3.76 -2.65
C CYS A 93 -1.41 4.51 -3.87
N PRO A 94 -1.99 3.83 -4.87
CA PRO A 94 -2.60 4.52 -5.98
C PRO A 94 -3.78 5.36 -5.48
N PRO A 95 -3.93 6.61 -5.97
CA PRO A 95 -5.07 7.42 -5.62
C PRO A 95 -6.37 6.77 -6.15
N PRO A 96 -7.53 7.07 -5.54
CA PRO A 96 -8.82 6.59 -6.04
C PRO A 96 -9.12 7.05 -7.46
N TYR A 97 -8.53 8.17 -7.87
CA TYR A 97 -8.65 8.72 -9.22
C TYR A 97 -7.32 9.35 -9.65
N PHE A 98 -6.90 9.08 -10.88
CA PHE A 98 -5.78 9.77 -11.52
C PHE A 98 -5.89 9.75 -13.04
N CYS A 99 -5.22 10.71 -13.66
CA CYS A 99 -5.20 10.85 -15.11
C CYS A 99 -3.87 10.34 -15.68
N LEU A 100 -3.90 9.85 -16.91
CA LEU A 100 -2.71 9.52 -17.70
C LEU A 100 -2.79 10.23 -19.06
N GLU A 101 -1.65 10.72 -19.52
CA GLU A 101 -1.50 11.20 -20.89
C GLU A 101 -1.43 10.00 -21.85
N PRO A 102 -1.79 10.15 -23.14
CA PRO A 102 -1.61 9.08 -24.13
C PRO A 102 -0.17 8.56 -24.17
N GLU A 103 0.82 9.44 -24.03
CA GLU A 103 2.23 9.09 -23.96
C GLU A 103 2.57 8.21 -22.75
N ASP A 104 1.87 8.39 -21.61
CA ASP A 104 2.08 7.55 -20.43
C ASP A 104 1.63 6.11 -20.70
N LEU A 105 0.55 5.92 -21.47
CA LEU A 105 0.05 4.60 -21.84
C LEU A 105 1.07 3.84 -22.70
N ASP A 106 1.70 4.53 -23.65
CA ASP A 106 2.77 3.97 -24.48
C ASP A 106 3.96 3.56 -23.62
N VAL A 107 4.36 4.42 -22.68
CA VAL A 107 5.46 4.13 -21.75
C VAL A 107 5.14 2.94 -20.85
N ILE A 108 3.92 2.84 -20.34
CA ILE A 108 3.47 1.69 -19.54
C ILE A 108 3.53 0.41 -20.37
N ASN A 109 3.07 0.44 -21.62
CA ASN A 109 3.11 -0.71 -22.50
C ASN A 109 4.56 -1.18 -22.76
N ASP A 110 5.45 -0.26 -23.12
CA ASP A 110 6.88 -0.52 -23.31
C ASP A 110 7.53 -1.05 -22.03
N PHE A 111 7.17 -0.47 -20.88
CA PHE A 111 7.67 -0.88 -19.58
C PHE A 111 7.32 -2.33 -19.27
N ILE A 112 6.04 -2.70 -19.40
CA ILE A 112 5.55 -4.05 -19.12
C ILE A 112 6.12 -5.05 -20.12
N TYR A 113 6.19 -4.69 -21.41
CA TYR A 113 6.82 -5.54 -22.42
C TYR A 113 8.29 -5.80 -22.10
N ALA A 114 9.05 -4.74 -21.83
CA ALA A 114 10.46 -4.85 -21.50
C ALA A 114 10.67 -5.62 -20.19
N PHE A 115 9.84 -5.41 -19.18
CA PHE A 115 9.90 -6.14 -17.92
C PHE A 115 9.65 -7.65 -18.12
N LYS A 116 8.58 -8.03 -18.82
CA LYS A 116 8.20 -9.44 -19.02
C LYS A 116 9.12 -10.18 -20.00
N ASN A 117 9.41 -9.57 -21.15
CA ASN A 117 10.01 -10.28 -22.28
C ASN A 117 11.51 -10.00 -22.45
N VAL A 118 11.96 -8.76 -22.22
CA VAL A 118 13.36 -8.35 -22.46
C VAL A 118 14.22 -8.60 -21.22
N ARG A 119 13.79 -8.10 -20.06
CA ARG A 119 14.53 -8.14 -18.80
C ARG A 119 14.14 -9.32 -17.90
N ARG A 120 13.11 -10.09 -18.28
CA ARG A 120 12.66 -11.32 -17.61
C ARG A 120 12.46 -11.15 -16.11
N GLY A 121 11.72 -10.12 -15.73
CA GLY A 121 11.40 -9.82 -14.32
C GLY A 121 12.43 -8.95 -13.59
N LYS A 122 13.52 -8.52 -14.25
CA LYS A 122 14.46 -7.56 -13.64
C LYS A 122 13.95 -6.12 -13.77
N GLY A 123 14.08 -5.35 -12.69
CA GLY A 123 13.68 -3.94 -12.62
C GLY A 123 14.62 -2.99 -13.37
N PHE A 124 14.34 -1.69 -13.31
CA PHE A 124 15.06 -0.62 -14.01
C PHE A 124 15.79 0.31 -13.04
N HIS A 125 17.03 0.65 -13.36
CA HIS A 125 17.72 1.74 -12.68
C HIS A 125 17.20 3.06 -13.25
N LEU A 126 16.49 3.82 -12.43
CA LEU A 126 15.97 5.14 -12.83
C LEU A 126 16.92 6.28 -12.51
N ASP A 127 18.10 6.01 -11.92
CA ASP A 127 18.97 7.08 -11.39
C ASP A 127 20.15 7.44 -12.32
N GLY A 128 20.31 6.73 -13.45
CA GLY A 128 21.42 6.92 -14.40
C GLY A 128 21.03 7.59 -15.72
N ASN A 129 22.03 7.96 -16.54
CA ASN A 129 21.81 8.35 -17.94
C ASN A 129 21.44 7.11 -18.74
N GLY A 130 20.14 6.89 -18.93
CA GLY A 130 19.62 5.66 -19.53
C GLY A 130 19.19 5.82 -20.98
N SER A 131 18.63 4.76 -21.54
CA SER A 131 17.97 4.79 -22.84
C SER A 131 16.78 5.75 -22.83
N SER A 132 16.24 6.08 -24.02
CA SER A 132 15.00 6.86 -24.16
C SER A 132 13.86 6.33 -23.28
N LEU A 133 13.72 5.01 -23.18
CA LEU A 133 12.76 4.36 -22.29
C LEU A 133 13.01 4.70 -20.81
N VAL A 134 14.25 4.72 -20.34
CA VAL A 134 14.56 5.05 -18.93
C VAL A 134 14.21 6.51 -18.62
N GLU A 135 14.48 7.44 -19.54
CA GLU A 135 14.08 8.84 -19.37
C GLU A 135 12.55 9.01 -19.30
N LYS A 136 11.82 8.31 -20.17
CA LYS A 136 10.36 8.28 -20.11
C LYS A 136 9.84 7.66 -18.82
N LEU A 137 10.46 6.57 -18.35
CA LEU A 137 10.13 5.93 -17.07
C LEU A 137 10.41 6.85 -15.88
N LYS A 138 11.46 7.68 -15.92
CA LYS A 138 11.69 8.69 -14.88
C LYS A 138 10.57 9.73 -14.83
N LYS A 139 10.12 10.23 -15.99
CA LYS A 139 8.97 11.17 -16.07
C LYS A 139 7.72 10.51 -15.48
N LEU A 140 7.40 9.29 -15.93
CA LEU A 140 6.25 8.53 -15.44
C LEU A 140 6.35 8.25 -13.94
N TYR A 141 7.53 7.87 -13.43
CA TYR A 141 7.76 7.65 -11.99
C TYR A 141 7.55 8.91 -11.17
N LYS A 142 7.94 10.08 -11.69
CA LYS A 142 7.75 11.36 -10.99
C LYS A 142 6.28 11.77 -10.91
N GLY A 143 5.49 11.53 -11.96
CA GLY A 143 4.06 11.84 -11.99
C GLY A 143 3.19 10.79 -11.29
N HIS A 144 3.55 9.52 -11.43
CA HIS A 144 2.74 8.37 -11.03
C HIS A 144 3.56 7.31 -10.25
N PRO A 145 4.14 7.68 -9.10
CA PRO A 145 5.07 6.79 -8.38
C PRO A 145 4.41 5.48 -7.89
N TYR A 146 3.08 5.44 -7.72
CA TYR A 146 2.29 4.24 -7.37
C TYR A 146 2.20 3.19 -8.47
N LEU A 147 2.58 3.53 -9.71
CA LEU A 147 2.77 2.55 -10.78
C LEU A 147 4.07 1.73 -10.61
N PHE A 148 4.84 2.02 -9.55
CA PHE A 148 6.14 1.40 -9.32
C PHE A 148 6.26 0.90 -7.88
N TYR A 149 7.14 -0.08 -7.69
CA TYR A 149 7.63 -0.46 -6.36
C TYR A 149 9.13 -0.71 -6.40
N LYS A 150 9.77 -0.61 -5.22
CA LYS A 150 11.19 -0.94 -5.02
C LYS A 150 11.33 -2.20 -4.18
N ASN A 151 12.05 -3.20 -4.68
CA ASN A 151 12.34 -4.44 -3.95
C ASN A 151 13.67 -4.38 -3.21
N GLY A 152 13.80 -3.45 -2.24
CA GLY A 152 14.97 -3.39 -1.36
C GLY A 152 16.27 -2.84 -1.96
N GLY A 153 16.21 -2.13 -3.09
CA GLY A 153 17.35 -1.46 -3.73
C GLY A 153 16.91 -0.36 -4.70
N ASP A 154 17.80 0.04 -5.61
CA ASP A 154 17.61 1.18 -6.54
C ASP A 154 16.87 0.83 -7.85
N LEU A 155 16.37 -0.39 -7.92
CA LEU A 155 15.61 -0.87 -9.08
C LEU A 155 14.13 -0.57 -8.90
N ALA A 156 13.54 0.08 -9.90
CA ALA A 156 12.10 0.26 -10.04
C ALA A 156 11.48 -0.93 -10.79
N TYR A 157 10.40 -1.45 -10.23
CA TYR A 157 9.61 -2.54 -10.78
C TYR A 157 8.17 -2.05 -11.02
N PRO A 158 7.46 -2.59 -12.03
CA PRO A 158 6.06 -2.23 -12.22
C PRO A 158 5.22 -2.75 -11.06
N SER A 159 4.41 -1.89 -10.43
CA SER A 159 3.49 -2.31 -9.37
C SER A 159 2.41 -3.26 -9.92
N PRO A 160 1.71 -4.02 -9.05
CA PRO A 160 0.58 -4.85 -9.50
C PRO A 160 -0.45 -4.06 -10.32
N LEU A 161 -0.75 -2.83 -9.90
CA LEU A 161 -1.61 -1.91 -10.66
C LEU A 161 -1.05 -1.64 -12.06
N CYS A 162 0.25 -1.33 -12.17
CA CYS A 162 0.88 -1.06 -13.46
C CYS A 162 0.88 -2.28 -14.39
N VAL A 163 1.07 -3.48 -13.85
CA VAL A 163 0.99 -4.73 -14.62
C VAL A 163 -0.42 -4.96 -15.15
N GLU A 164 -1.45 -4.84 -14.31
CA GLU A 164 -2.85 -5.01 -14.74
C GLU A 164 -3.26 -3.94 -15.76
N LEU A 165 -2.83 -2.69 -15.53
CA LEU A 165 -3.06 -1.59 -16.46
C LEU A 165 -2.45 -1.87 -17.84
N GLY A 166 -1.19 -2.31 -17.90
CA GLY A 166 -0.55 -2.69 -19.16
C GLY A 166 -1.25 -3.85 -19.87
N GLU A 167 -1.76 -4.83 -19.13
CA GLU A 167 -2.55 -5.93 -19.70
C GLU A 167 -3.89 -5.45 -20.29
N LYS A 168 -4.58 -4.54 -19.60
CA LYS A 168 -5.81 -3.91 -20.13
C LYS A 168 -5.51 -3.09 -21.38
N ILE A 169 -4.49 -2.23 -21.36
CA ILE A 169 -4.06 -1.44 -22.53
C ILE A 169 -3.82 -2.35 -23.73
N LEU A 170 -3.05 -3.44 -23.54
CA LEU A 170 -2.80 -4.43 -24.58
C LEU A 170 -4.08 -5.07 -25.11
N SER A 171 -5.04 -5.38 -24.24
CA SER A 171 -6.34 -5.91 -24.65
C SER A 171 -7.13 -4.91 -25.49
N TYR A 172 -7.19 -3.65 -25.09
CA TYR A 172 -7.89 -2.60 -25.83
C TYR A 172 -7.27 -2.36 -27.20
N ASN A 173 -5.94 -2.27 -27.27
CA ASN A 173 -5.20 -2.09 -28.52
C ASN A 173 -5.48 -3.23 -29.52
N LYS A 174 -5.62 -4.48 -29.04
CA LYS A 174 -6.00 -5.62 -29.91
C LYS A 174 -7.42 -5.51 -30.46
N THR A 175 -8.31 -4.81 -29.77
CA THR A 175 -9.73 -4.69 -30.15
C THR A 175 -10.06 -3.43 -30.95
N ASN A 176 -9.07 -2.55 -31.19
CA ASN A 176 -9.26 -1.23 -31.81
C ASN A 176 -10.37 -0.38 -31.16
N LYS A 177 -10.67 -0.62 -29.88
CA LYS A 177 -11.61 0.18 -29.11
C LYS A 177 -10.81 1.19 -28.30
N GLY A 178 -11.06 2.48 -28.55
CA GLY A 178 -10.59 3.53 -27.66
C GLY A 178 -11.22 3.39 -26.27
N PHE A 179 -10.53 3.89 -25.25
CA PHE A 179 -11.05 3.98 -23.89
C PHE A 179 -10.67 5.34 -23.31
N SER A 180 -11.61 5.97 -22.63
CA SER A 180 -11.39 7.20 -21.86
C SER A 180 -11.28 6.93 -20.35
N HIS A 181 -11.84 5.81 -19.89
CA HIS A 181 -11.88 5.45 -18.48
C HIS A 181 -11.55 3.97 -18.27
N LEU A 182 -10.65 3.67 -17.34
CA LEU A 182 -10.36 2.32 -16.88
C LEU A 182 -10.54 2.23 -15.37
N LYS A 183 -11.36 1.27 -14.93
CA LYS A 183 -11.44 0.91 -13.52
C LYS A 183 -10.52 -0.28 -13.23
N ILE A 184 -9.61 -0.13 -12.28
CA ILE A 184 -8.75 -1.19 -11.77
C ILE A 184 -8.84 -1.16 -10.24
N HIS A 185 -9.40 -2.22 -9.65
CA HIS A 185 -9.75 -2.27 -8.23
C HIS A 185 -10.57 -1.04 -7.78
N GLU A 186 -10.04 -0.27 -6.83
CA GLU A 186 -10.64 0.95 -6.28
C GLU A 186 -10.22 2.22 -7.04
N SER A 187 -9.27 2.12 -7.98
CA SER A 187 -8.79 3.24 -8.77
C SER A 187 -9.56 3.38 -10.09
N VAL A 188 -9.94 4.62 -10.41
CA VAL A 188 -10.45 5.05 -11.71
C VAL A 188 -9.34 5.83 -12.41
N ILE A 189 -9.04 5.42 -13.64
CA ILE A 189 -7.98 5.96 -14.45
C ILE A 189 -8.64 6.65 -15.63
N GLU A 190 -8.42 7.95 -15.77
CA GLU A 190 -8.90 8.72 -16.92
C GLU A 190 -7.76 8.94 -17.91
N VAL A 191 -8.02 8.71 -19.18
CA VAL A 191 -7.07 9.04 -20.25
C VAL A 191 -7.46 10.40 -20.79
N ILE A 192 -6.57 11.37 -20.61
CA ILE A 192 -6.78 12.71 -21.17
C ILE A 192 -6.64 12.56 -22.68
N GLN A 193 -7.75 12.73 -23.40
CA GLN A 193 -7.72 12.81 -24.86
C GLN A 193 -7.53 14.28 -25.22
N ASP A 194 -6.48 14.59 -25.97
CA ASP A 194 -6.37 15.91 -26.60
C ASP A 194 -7.54 16.08 -27.59
N GLU A 195 -8.30 17.16 -27.45
CA GLU A 195 -9.34 17.60 -28.38
C GLU A 195 -8.76 18.06 -29.74
#